data_AF-A0A1Q2YLL0-F1
#
_entry.id   AF-A0A1Q2YLL0-F1
#
_cell.length_a   1.000
_cell.length_b   1.000
_cell.length_c   1.000
_cell.angle_alpha   90.00
_cell.angle_beta   90.00
_cell.angle_gamma   90.00
#
_symmetry.space_group_name_H-M   'P 1'
#
loop_
_entity.id
_entity.type
_entity.pdbx_description
1 polymer ?
#
loop_
_entity_poly.entity_id
_entity_poly.type
_entity_poly.pdbx_seq_one_letter_code
_entity_poly.pdbx_strand_id
1 'polypeptide(L)'
;MPEDVIWKNVGVGYVARQSKRSGAKAFLTLMILYWAIPVAVVGCISNINYLTDKVPFLRFIDNMPSVLMGIITGILPSVLLAILMSLVPPIIRCWGKIGGCMTLQHLDLWTQQWFFAFQVIQVFLVTTCTSAASSSVTKIIRRPNTAMMLLSENLPPASNFYISYMLLQAVCWPSVVAVEEDGSEEMSRRWTTGRPSRSTAIATEHTATMTYSTRQVGALNTLDYKVYLEKDGKPVSPFHDIPLYADESKKILNMVVEVPRWTNAKLEITKEQTLNPIIQDTKKGKLRFVRNCFPHKGYIHNYGAFPQTWEDPNEVNPETNAAGDNDPLDVCEIGENVAYPGEVKQVKVLGVMALLDEGETDWKIIAVDVNDPLASKLDDVEDVEKHLPGLLRATNEWFRIYKIPDGKPENVFAFNGECKNKKYAEEVIAECNESWKKLIKHDVKDTKGCVLTNTTLADTPGYEPAAKVPAAHPLPDAPIDKSVDKWFFISGSA
;
A
#
# COMPACT_ATOMS: atom_id res chain seq x y z
N MET A 1 -2.66 -9.69 33.24
CA MET A 1 -2.11 -8.34 32.98
C MET A 1 -1.83 -8.24 31.50
N PRO A 2 -2.07 -7.11 30.81
CA PRO A 2 -1.69 -6.94 29.41
C PRO A 2 -0.26 -7.42 29.14
N GLU A 3 -0.11 -8.39 28.23
CA GLU A 3 1.19 -9.02 27.90
C GLU A 3 2.09 -8.09 27.07
N ASP A 4 1.49 -7.13 26.37
CA ASP A 4 2.17 -6.15 25.52
C ASP A 4 2.81 -4.99 26.30
N VAL A 5 2.77 -5.02 27.64
CA VAL A 5 3.27 -3.93 28.49
C VAL A 5 4.51 -4.37 29.26
N ILE A 6 5.59 -3.61 29.13
CA ILE A 6 6.81 -3.80 29.91
C ILE A 6 6.60 -3.10 31.26
N TRP A 7 5.95 -3.81 32.19
CA TRP A 7 5.53 -3.31 33.51
C TRP A 7 6.67 -2.65 34.32
N LYS A 8 7.92 -3.10 34.13
CA LYS A 8 9.12 -2.51 34.76
C LYS A 8 9.37 -1.05 34.38
N ASN A 9 8.83 -0.58 33.25
CA ASN A 9 9.08 0.77 32.71
C ASN A 9 7.89 1.72 32.87
N VAL A 10 6.72 1.21 33.30
CA VAL A 10 5.48 1.98 33.46
C VAL A 10 5.61 3.01 34.59
N GLY A 11 6.27 2.66 35.69
CA GLY A 11 6.44 3.54 36.86
C GLY A 11 7.63 4.51 36.81
N VAL A 12 8.36 4.59 35.69
CA VAL A 12 9.56 5.45 35.58
C VAL A 12 9.15 6.88 35.21
N GLY A 13 9.47 7.85 36.07
CA GLY A 13 9.21 9.28 35.83
C GLY A 13 9.90 9.84 34.57
N TYR A 14 9.37 10.94 34.04
CA TYR A 14 9.79 11.53 32.76
C TYR A 14 11.31 11.79 32.67
N VAL A 15 11.89 12.43 33.69
CA VAL A 15 13.32 12.79 33.72
C VAL A 15 14.21 11.54 33.79
N ALA A 16 13.87 10.58 34.63
CA ALA A 16 14.59 9.31 34.73
C ALA A 16 14.52 8.50 33.43
N ARG A 17 13.37 8.54 32.74
CA ARG A 17 13.19 7.90 31.43
C ARG A 17 14.06 8.55 30.36
N GLN A 18 14.10 9.89 30.30
CA GLN A 18 14.95 10.60 29.34
C GLN A 18 16.44 10.34 29.58
N SER A 19 16.88 10.31 30.84
CA SER A 19 18.27 9.98 31.19
C SER A 19 18.65 8.56 30.77
N LYS A 20 17.82 7.55 31.09
CA LYS A 20 18.03 6.16 30.66
C LYS A 20 18.03 6.01 29.15
N ARG A 21 17.14 6.72 28.45
CA ARG A 21 17.06 6.70 26.99
C ARG A 21 18.31 7.33 26.36
N SER A 22 18.79 8.45 26.91
CA SER A 22 20.04 9.07 26.45
C SER A 22 21.23 8.15 26.64
N GLY A 23 21.35 7.50 27.81
CA GLY A 23 22.39 6.50 28.07
C GLY A 23 22.34 5.30 27.13
N ALA A 24 21.15 4.76 26.85
CA ALA A 24 20.97 3.68 25.90
C ALA A 24 21.38 4.07 24.48
N LYS A 25 20.98 5.27 24.02
CA LYS A 25 21.41 5.77 22.70
C LYS A 25 22.93 5.94 22.62
N ALA A 26 23.56 6.51 23.65
CA ALA A 26 25.01 6.69 23.70
C ALA A 26 25.76 5.36 23.63
N PHE A 27 25.31 4.35 24.39
CA PHE A 27 25.88 3.01 24.36
C PHE A 27 25.73 2.37 22.98
N LEU A 28 24.53 2.40 22.38
CA LEU A 28 24.27 1.78 21.07
C LEU A 28 25.11 2.45 19.97
N THR A 29 25.28 3.77 20.00
CA THR A 29 26.16 4.47 19.07
C THR A 29 27.62 4.02 19.23
N LEU A 30 28.14 3.92 20.46
CA LEU A 30 29.50 3.43 20.69
C LEU A 30 29.67 1.97 20.26
N MET A 31 28.69 1.12 20.55
CA MET A 31 28.67 -0.27 20.10
C MET A 31 28.79 -0.34 18.58
N ILE A 32 27.99 0.44 17.84
CA ILE A 32 28.04 0.49 16.38
C ILE A 32 29.42 0.96 15.90
N LEU A 33 30.00 2.02 16.49
CA LEU A 33 31.30 2.54 16.04
C LEU A 33 32.44 1.54 16.26
N TYR A 34 32.45 0.82 17.38
CA TYR A 34 33.54 -0.09 17.75
C TYR A 34 33.31 -1.54 17.33
N TRP A 35 32.18 -1.87 16.70
CA TRP A 35 31.87 -3.25 16.27
C TRP A 35 32.83 -3.81 15.21
N ALA A 36 33.51 -2.92 14.47
CA ALA A 36 34.54 -3.31 13.51
C ALA A 36 35.71 -4.06 14.17
N ILE A 37 35.97 -3.84 15.48
CA ILE A 37 37.07 -4.48 16.21
C ILE A 37 36.83 -6.01 16.34
N PRO A 38 35.70 -6.49 16.90
CA PRO A 38 35.37 -7.92 16.90
C PRO A 38 35.37 -8.54 15.50
N VAL A 39 34.84 -7.84 14.50
CA VAL A 39 34.82 -8.32 13.11
C VAL A 39 36.24 -8.48 12.56
N ALA A 40 37.13 -7.53 12.83
CA ALA A 40 38.53 -7.61 12.42
C ALA A 40 39.25 -8.79 13.09
N VAL A 41 38.98 -9.09 14.36
CA VAL A 41 39.56 -10.26 15.05
C VAL A 41 39.14 -11.57 14.36
N VAL A 42 37.86 -11.71 14.01
CA VAL A 42 37.37 -12.87 13.24
C VAL A 42 38.00 -12.90 11.84
N GLY A 43 38.18 -11.75 11.21
CA GLY A 43 38.87 -11.61 9.93
C GLY A 43 40.33 -12.08 10.00
N CYS A 44 41.06 -11.78 11.08
CA CYS A 44 42.43 -12.25 11.26
C CYS A 44 42.51 -13.78 11.36
N ILE A 45 41.50 -14.44 11.97
CA ILE A 45 41.43 -15.92 12.08
C ILE A 45 41.38 -16.60 10.71
N SER A 46 40.85 -15.93 9.69
CA SER A 46 40.87 -16.45 8.30
C SER A 46 42.27 -16.53 7.69
N ASN A 47 43.26 -15.81 8.25
CA ASN A 47 44.65 -15.84 7.80
C ASN A 47 45.56 -16.46 8.87
N ILE A 48 45.46 -17.80 8.97
CA ILE A 48 46.08 -18.59 10.02
C ILE A 48 47.62 -18.55 9.98
N ASN A 49 48.20 -18.41 8.78
CA ASN A 49 49.65 -18.29 8.59
C ASN A 49 50.18 -17.01 9.23
N TYR A 50 49.47 -15.90 9.05
CA TYR A 50 49.82 -14.60 9.66
C TYR A 50 49.71 -14.62 11.19
N LEU A 51 48.70 -15.32 11.74
CA LEU A 51 48.50 -15.45 13.17
C LEU A 51 49.58 -16.32 13.85
N THR A 52 49.98 -17.40 13.20
CA THR A 52 50.95 -18.37 13.75
C THR A 52 52.38 -17.81 13.78
N ASP A 53 52.69 -16.88 12.87
CA ASP A 53 53.93 -16.10 12.88
C ASP A 53 53.98 -15.04 13.98
N LYS A 54 52.84 -14.44 14.33
CA LYS A 54 52.75 -13.33 15.32
C LYS A 54 52.48 -13.79 16.74
N VAL A 55 51.84 -14.94 16.94
CA VAL A 55 51.47 -15.47 18.25
C VAL A 55 52.11 -16.86 18.43
N PRO A 56 53.28 -16.96 19.09
CA PRO A 56 54.06 -18.20 19.17
C PRO A 56 53.31 -19.37 19.82
N PHE A 57 52.33 -19.09 20.69
CA PHE A 57 51.48 -20.09 21.33
C PHE A 57 50.54 -20.81 20.36
N LEU A 58 50.26 -20.26 19.17
CA LEU A 58 49.37 -20.85 18.17
C LEU A 58 50.09 -21.80 17.19
N ARG A 59 51.42 -21.98 17.28
CA ARG A 59 52.21 -22.88 16.42
C ARG A 59 51.83 -24.36 16.50
N PHE A 60 51.03 -24.77 17.47
CA PHE A 60 50.46 -26.12 17.48
C PHE A 60 49.53 -26.37 16.27
N ILE A 61 49.00 -25.29 15.67
CA ILE A 61 48.07 -25.33 14.53
C ILE A 61 48.78 -25.81 13.25
N ASP A 62 50.09 -25.55 13.09
CA ASP A 62 50.87 -25.96 11.91
C ASP A 62 51.05 -27.48 11.81
N ASN A 63 50.86 -28.22 12.92
CA ASN A 63 50.98 -29.68 12.96
C ASN A 63 49.65 -30.41 12.71
N MET A 64 48.58 -29.70 12.34
CA MET A 64 47.26 -30.31 12.10
C MET A 64 47.11 -30.88 10.68
N PRO A 65 46.32 -31.97 10.50
CA PRO A 65 46.01 -32.52 9.18
C PRO A 65 45.43 -31.48 8.22
N SER A 66 45.78 -31.55 6.94
CA SER A 66 45.39 -30.58 5.90
C SER A 66 43.88 -30.34 5.79
N VAL A 67 43.06 -31.34 6.09
CA VAL A 67 41.59 -31.24 6.12
C VAL A 67 41.10 -30.36 7.27
N LEU A 68 41.69 -30.47 8.46
CA LEU A 68 41.35 -29.64 9.63
C LEU A 68 41.78 -28.19 9.41
N MET A 69 42.93 -27.97 8.79
CA MET A 69 43.38 -26.62 8.41
C MET A 69 42.43 -25.97 7.41
N GLY A 70 41.92 -26.71 6.42
CA GLY A 70 40.90 -26.21 5.48
C GLY A 70 39.59 -25.81 6.16
N ILE A 71 39.14 -26.58 7.16
CA ILE A 71 37.92 -26.26 7.93
C ILE A 71 38.12 -25.00 8.79
N ILE A 72 39.26 -24.86 9.45
CA ILE A 72 39.56 -23.72 10.34
C ILE A 72 39.79 -22.43 9.55
N THR A 73 40.35 -22.51 8.34
CA THR A 73 40.58 -21.34 7.47
C THR A 73 39.35 -20.95 6.63
N GLY A 74 38.52 -21.93 6.25
CA GLY A 74 37.37 -21.71 5.37
C GLY A 74 36.02 -21.55 6.09
N ILE A 75 35.73 -22.38 7.09
CA ILE A 75 34.38 -22.49 7.70
C ILE A 75 34.30 -21.75 9.03
N LEU A 76 35.33 -21.88 9.88
CA LEU A 76 35.33 -21.28 11.22
C LEU A 76 35.14 -19.75 11.21
N PRO A 77 35.78 -18.95 10.33
CA PRO A 77 35.59 -17.51 10.31
C PRO A 77 34.15 -17.13 9.92
N SER A 78 33.54 -17.87 8.99
CA SER A 78 32.16 -17.65 8.56
C SER A 78 31.17 -17.95 9.69
N VAL A 79 31.37 -19.04 10.43
CA VAL A 79 30.53 -19.40 11.58
C VAL A 79 30.68 -18.39 12.71
N LEU A 80 31.92 -17.99 13.04
CA LEU A 80 32.18 -16.97 14.07
C LEU A 80 31.58 -15.61 13.69
N LEU A 81 31.66 -15.23 12.41
CA LEU A 81 31.04 -14.01 11.91
C LEU A 81 29.51 -14.06 11.98
N ALA A 82 28.89 -15.20 11.64
CA ALA A 82 27.45 -15.39 11.74
C ALA A 82 26.96 -15.30 13.20
N ILE A 83 27.67 -15.96 14.13
CA ILE A 83 27.40 -15.85 15.57
C ILE A 83 27.54 -14.39 16.01
N LEU A 84 28.62 -13.71 15.64
CA LEU A 84 28.83 -12.31 15.98
C LEU A 84 27.69 -11.41 15.49
N MET A 85 27.24 -11.58 14.24
CA MET A 85 26.12 -10.79 13.70
C MET A 85 24.78 -11.10 14.38
N SER A 86 24.55 -12.36 14.80
CA SER A 86 23.33 -12.76 15.53
C SER A 86 23.20 -12.13 16.92
N LEU A 87 24.31 -11.67 17.52
CA LEU A 87 24.32 -11.04 18.85
C LEU A 87 23.81 -9.59 18.83
N VAL A 88 23.81 -8.93 17.67
CA VAL A 88 23.47 -7.51 17.55
C VAL A 88 22.00 -7.22 17.93
N PRO A 89 20.97 -7.90 17.35
CA PRO A 89 19.58 -7.63 17.71
C PRO A 89 19.24 -7.90 19.19
N PRO A 90 19.70 -9.00 19.83
CA PRO A 90 19.50 -9.22 21.26
C PRO A 90 20.08 -8.11 22.15
N ILE A 91 21.28 -7.60 21.83
CA ILE A 91 21.91 -6.50 22.58
C ILE A 91 21.07 -5.22 22.45
N ILE A 92 20.67 -4.87 21.22
CA ILE A 92 19.81 -3.70 20.96
C ILE A 92 18.49 -3.82 21.74
N ARG A 93 17.87 -4.99 21.72
CA ARG A 93 16.60 -5.25 22.42
C ARG A 93 16.77 -5.14 23.95
N CYS A 94 17.88 -5.60 24.50
CA CYS A 94 18.19 -5.45 25.92
C CYS A 94 18.28 -3.95 26.30
N TRP A 95 19.01 -3.16 25.52
CA TRP A 95 19.17 -1.73 25.76
C TRP A 95 17.91 -0.91 25.46
N GLY A 96 17.03 -1.39 24.56
CA GLY A 96 15.69 -0.85 24.39
C GLY A 96 14.82 -1.03 25.63
N LYS A 97 14.87 -2.22 26.26
CA LYS A 97 14.17 -2.49 27.53
C LYS A 97 14.70 -1.60 28.66
N ILE A 98 16.02 -1.43 28.78
CA ILE A 98 16.65 -0.55 29.79
C ILE A 98 16.38 0.94 29.50
N GLY A 99 16.30 1.32 28.23
CA GLY A 99 16.05 2.68 27.74
C GLY A 99 14.62 3.19 27.97
N GLY A 100 13.72 2.35 28.50
CA GLY A 100 12.38 2.76 28.92
C GLY A 100 11.26 2.54 27.90
N CYS A 101 11.41 1.59 26.96
CA CYS A 101 10.31 1.17 26.09
C CYS A 101 9.13 0.63 26.92
N MET A 102 7.92 1.10 26.64
CA MET A 102 6.72 0.76 27.44
C MET A 102 5.94 -0.43 26.88
N THR A 103 6.00 -0.66 25.57
CA THR A 103 5.31 -1.75 24.88
C THR A 103 6.29 -2.64 24.10
N LEU A 104 5.88 -3.86 23.78
CA LEU A 104 6.69 -4.74 22.93
C LEU A 104 6.78 -4.19 21.52
N GLN A 105 5.69 -3.63 21.00
CA GLN A 105 5.67 -2.95 19.69
C GLN A 105 6.70 -1.81 19.59
N HIS A 106 6.80 -0.97 20.64
CA HIS A 106 7.78 0.11 20.66
C HIS A 106 9.22 -0.42 20.74
N LEU A 107 9.43 -1.52 21.46
CA LEU A 107 10.71 -2.18 21.56
C LEU A 107 11.14 -2.81 20.21
N ASP A 108 10.20 -3.37 19.46
CA ASP A 108 10.47 -3.99 18.17
C ASP A 108 10.79 -2.93 17.11
N LEU A 109 10.03 -1.83 17.05
CA LEU A 109 10.35 -0.67 16.22
C LEU A 109 11.73 -0.07 16.56
N TRP A 110 12.03 0.06 17.85
CA TRP A 110 13.35 0.53 18.32
C TRP A 110 14.47 -0.41 17.86
N THR A 111 14.26 -1.72 17.97
CA THR A 111 15.25 -2.73 17.58
C THR A 111 15.51 -2.67 16.07
N GLN A 112 14.46 -2.53 15.26
CA GLN A 112 14.57 -2.40 13.81
C GLN A 112 15.34 -1.14 13.40
N GLN A 113 15.03 0.02 13.97
CA GLN A 113 15.72 1.28 13.65
C GLN A 113 17.22 1.24 13.94
N TRP A 114 17.61 0.72 15.10
CA TRP A 114 19.02 0.63 15.49
C TRP A 114 19.77 -0.48 14.74
N PHE A 115 19.10 -1.60 14.45
CA PHE A 115 19.68 -2.65 13.62
C PHE A 115 19.90 -2.18 12.19
N PHE A 116 18.97 -1.40 11.63
CA PHE A 116 19.15 -0.76 10.33
C PHE A 116 20.37 0.19 10.33
N ALA A 117 20.49 1.05 11.35
CA ALA A 117 21.66 1.93 11.49
C ALA A 117 22.98 1.14 11.58
N PHE A 118 22.97 0.01 12.30
CA PHE A 118 24.12 -0.90 12.34
C PHE A 118 24.46 -1.47 10.95
N GLN A 119 23.48 -1.96 10.20
CA GLN A 119 23.69 -2.50 8.85
C GLN A 119 24.27 -1.43 7.91
N VAL A 120 23.74 -0.20 7.95
CA VAL A 120 24.24 0.89 7.11
C VAL A 120 25.67 1.28 7.47
N ILE A 121 26.01 1.38 8.76
CA ILE A 121 27.34 1.84 9.16
C ILE A 121 28.37 0.71 9.03
N GLN A 122 28.10 -0.46 9.61
CA GLN A 122 29.10 -1.53 9.71
C GLN A 122 29.10 -2.44 8.48
N VAL A 123 27.93 -2.87 8.01
CA VAL A 123 27.86 -3.78 6.87
C VAL A 123 28.08 -3.01 5.57
N PHE A 124 27.48 -1.83 5.40
CA PHE A 124 27.60 -1.04 4.17
C PHE A 124 28.82 -0.10 4.17
N LEU A 125 28.88 0.91 5.03
CA LEU A 125 29.94 1.94 4.96
C LEU A 125 31.33 1.37 5.27
N VAL A 126 31.51 0.64 6.37
CA VAL A 126 32.84 0.11 6.77
C VAL A 126 33.37 -0.89 5.74
N THR A 127 32.55 -1.85 5.29
CA THR A 127 32.97 -2.82 4.28
C THR A 127 33.27 -2.16 2.93
N THR A 128 32.47 -1.16 2.51
CA THR A 128 32.71 -0.39 1.28
C THR A 128 34.01 0.41 1.36
N CYS A 129 34.24 1.10 2.47
CA CYS A 129 35.48 1.84 2.70
C CYS A 129 36.69 0.89 2.78
N THR A 130 36.54 -0.30 3.39
CA THR A 130 37.62 -1.29 3.52
C THR A 130 37.97 -1.90 2.16
N SER A 131 36.99 -2.28 1.34
CA SER A 131 37.24 -2.84 0.01
C SER A 131 37.82 -1.80 -0.96
N ALA A 132 37.34 -0.56 -0.91
CA ALA A 132 37.90 0.56 -1.66
C ALA A 132 39.32 0.92 -1.18
N ALA A 133 39.57 0.85 0.13
CA ALA A 133 40.89 1.10 0.71
C ALA A 133 41.90 0.01 0.31
N SER A 134 41.57 -1.28 0.35
CA SER A 134 42.54 -2.35 0.03
C SER A 134 43.12 -2.26 -1.39
N SER A 135 42.36 -1.77 -2.37
CA SER A 135 42.83 -1.56 -3.76
C SER A 135 43.47 -0.19 -4.01
N SER A 136 43.21 0.79 -3.13
CA SER A 136 43.61 2.20 -3.30
C SER A 136 44.70 2.66 -2.33
N VAL A 137 44.93 1.97 -1.21
CA VAL A 137 45.88 2.36 -0.15
C VAL A 137 47.31 2.49 -0.68
N THR A 138 47.77 1.55 -1.51
CA THR A 138 49.11 1.63 -2.16
C THR A 138 49.21 2.80 -3.15
N LYS A 139 48.10 3.25 -3.74
CA LYS A 139 48.04 4.39 -4.65
C LYS A 139 47.95 5.73 -3.90
N ILE A 140 47.19 5.76 -2.79
CA ILE A 140 47.00 6.93 -1.93
C ILE A 140 48.28 7.27 -1.15
N ILE A 141 49.00 6.27 -0.64
CA ILE A 141 50.30 6.47 0.03
C ILE A 141 51.35 7.08 -0.92
N ARG A 142 51.29 6.76 -2.22
CA ARG A 142 52.21 7.30 -3.23
C ARG A 142 51.79 8.66 -3.79
N ARG A 143 50.49 9.00 -3.77
CA ARG A 143 49.95 10.29 -4.27
C ARG A 143 48.75 10.74 -3.42
N PRO A 144 48.96 11.56 -2.37
CA PRO A 144 47.89 12.01 -1.48
C PRO A 144 46.89 12.97 -2.16
N ASN A 145 47.32 13.70 -3.19
CA ASN A 145 46.47 14.69 -3.89
C ASN A 145 45.31 14.05 -4.69
N THR A 146 45.38 12.76 -5.02
CA THR A 146 44.35 12.05 -5.80
C THR A 146 43.41 11.21 -4.93
N ALA A 147 43.55 11.28 -3.59
CA ALA A 147 42.79 10.43 -2.67
C ALA A 147 41.27 10.62 -2.79
N MET A 148 40.81 11.86 -2.91
CA MET A 148 39.38 12.18 -3.01
C MET A 148 38.77 11.69 -4.34
N MET A 149 39.52 11.80 -5.44
CA MET A 149 39.11 11.33 -6.77
C MET A 149 39.06 9.80 -6.85
N LEU A 150 40.05 9.11 -6.27
CA LEU A 150 40.02 7.64 -6.17
C LEU A 150 38.86 7.15 -5.31
N LEU A 151 38.50 7.86 -4.24
CA LEU A 151 37.37 7.49 -3.40
C LEU A 151 36.04 7.64 -4.18
N SER A 152 35.88 8.73 -4.94
CA SER A 152 34.67 8.98 -5.75
C SER A 152 34.51 8.02 -6.93
N GLU A 153 35.61 7.49 -7.50
CA GLU A 153 35.53 6.51 -8.59
C GLU A 153 35.24 5.08 -8.09
N ASN A 154 35.68 4.73 -6.87
CA ASN A 154 35.53 3.38 -6.33
C ASN A 154 34.29 3.18 -5.44
N LEU A 155 33.65 4.25 -4.96
CA LEU A 155 32.40 4.18 -4.20
C LEU A 155 31.17 3.74 -5.04
N PRO A 156 30.93 4.26 -6.26
CA PRO A 156 29.76 3.91 -7.06
C PRO A 156 29.65 2.42 -7.44
N PRO A 157 30.73 1.72 -7.85
CA PRO A 157 30.67 0.29 -8.17
C PRO A 157 30.32 -0.61 -6.98
N ALA A 158 30.64 -0.20 -5.75
CA ALA A 158 30.29 -0.94 -4.54
C ALA A 158 28.77 -0.96 -4.31
N SER A 159 28.04 0.06 -4.75
CA SER A 159 26.58 0.13 -4.67
C SER A 159 25.91 -1.05 -5.39
N ASN A 160 26.42 -1.46 -6.55
CA ASN A 160 25.89 -2.59 -7.32
C ASN A 160 26.03 -3.94 -6.58
N PHE A 161 27.13 -4.12 -5.85
CA PHE A 161 27.33 -5.29 -4.99
C PHE A 161 26.32 -5.30 -3.84
N TYR A 162 26.02 -4.14 -3.23
CA TYR A 162 25.04 -4.05 -2.15
C TYR A 162 23.60 -4.19 -2.59
N ILE A 163 23.22 -3.66 -3.75
CA ILE A 163 21.90 -3.90 -4.35
C ILE A 163 21.75 -5.41 -4.58
N SER A 164 22.76 -6.06 -5.15
CA SER A 164 22.76 -7.51 -5.36
C SER A 164 22.73 -8.29 -4.04
N TYR A 165 23.45 -7.83 -3.01
CA TYR A 165 23.46 -8.43 -1.67
C TYR A 165 22.12 -8.25 -0.95
N MET A 166 21.49 -7.07 -1.02
CA MET A 166 20.17 -6.81 -0.43
C MET A 166 19.10 -7.64 -1.12
N LEU A 167 19.16 -7.77 -2.46
CA LEU A 167 18.29 -8.68 -3.20
C LEU A 167 18.50 -10.15 -2.78
N LEU A 168 19.75 -10.58 -2.61
CA LEU A 168 20.07 -11.93 -2.15
C LEU A 168 19.61 -12.18 -0.71
N GLN A 169 19.83 -11.22 0.20
CA GLN A 169 19.36 -11.31 1.58
C GLN A 169 17.83 -11.31 1.65
N ALA A 170 17.13 -10.50 0.84
CA ALA A 170 15.67 -10.54 0.74
C ALA A 170 15.14 -11.91 0.31
N VAL A 171 15.89 -12.65 -0.52
CA VAL A 171 15.55 -14.03 -0.93
C VAL A 171 15.92 -15.06 0.14
N CYS A 172 16.98 -14.84 0.92
CA CYS A 172 17.49 -15.81 1.90
C CYS A 172 16.82 -15.71 3.29
N TRP A 173 16.36 -14.52 3.69
CA TRP A 173 15.79 -14.24 5.02
C TRP A 173 14.43 -14.91 5.35
N PRO A 174 13.57 -15.32 4.39
CA PRO A 174 12.35 -16.05 4.73
C PRO A 174 12.61 -17.37 5.48
N SER A 175 13.82 -17.93 5.39
CA SER A 175 14.12 -19.26 5.94
C SER A 175 14.53 -19.25 7.42
N VAL A 176 14.94 -18.11 7.99
CA VAL A 176 15.42 -18.03 9.39
C VAL A 176 14.34 -17.50 10.34
N VAL A 177 13.41 -16.68 9.85
CA VAL A 177 12.26 -16.21 10.65
C VAL A 177 11.23 -17.33 10.85
N ALA A 178 11.13 -18.28 9.92
CA ALA A 178 10.25 -19.44 10.04
C ALA A 178 10.59 -20.39 11.21
N VAL A 179 11.77 -20.27 11.84
CA VAL A 179 12.16 -21.10 13.00
C VAL A 179 11.83 -20.44 14.34
N GLU A 180 11.51 -19.13 14.38
CA GLU A 180 11.04 -18.43 15.60
C GLU A 180 9.52 -18.24 15.68
N GLU A 181 8.77 -18.57 14.61
CA GLU A 181 7.30 -18.42 14.56
C GLU A 181 6.50 -19.58 15.18
N ASP A 182 7.14 -20.62 15.72
CA ASP A 182 6.43 -21.75 16.38
C ASP A 182 5.81 -21.37 17.75
N GLY A 183 5.94 -20.11 18.19
CA GLY A 183 5.34 -19.60 19.43
C GLY A 183 4.06 -18.77 19.26
N SER A 184 3.64 -18.44 18.03
CA SER A 184 2.50 -17.53 17.78
C SER A 184 1.21 -18.24 17.34
N GLU A 185 1.28 -19.52 16.95
CA GLU A 185 0.10 -20.32 16.57
C GLU A 185 -0.83 -20.66 17.77
N GLU A 186 -0.30 -20.65 19.00
CA GLU A 186 -1.11 -20.91 20.20
C GLU A 186 -2.00 -19.71 20.61
N MET A 187 -1.67 -18.51 20.14
CA MET A 187 -2.45 -17.31 20.42
C MET A 187 -3.66 -17.19 19.47
N SER A 188 -3.54 -17.65 18.22
CA SER A 188 -4.64 -17.63 17.22
C SER A 188 -5.78 -18.60 17.55
N ARG A 189 -5.48 -19.75 18.16
CA ARG A 189 -6.49 -20.78 18.52
C ARG A 189 -7.36 -20.41 19.74
N ARG A 190 -7.03 -19.34 20.47
CA ARG A 190 -7.73 -18.95 21.71
C ARG A 190 -8.79 -17.86 21.50
N TRP A 191 -8.90 -17.28 20.31
CA TRP A 191 -9.87 -16.21 19.97
C TRP A 191 -11.14 -16.70 19.28
N THR A 192 -11.32 -18.00 19.03
CA THR A 192 -12.49 -18.56 18.34
C THR A 192 -13.55 -19.19 19.25
N THR A 193 -13.45 -19.04 20.59
CA THR A 193 -14.46 -19.58 21.52
C THR A 193 -14.86 -18.58 22.61
N GLY A 194 -15.60 -17.54 22.23
CA GLY A 194 -16.28 -16.65 23.18
C GLY A 194 -17.72 -16.39 22.76
N ARG A 195 -18.68 -17.07 23.40
CA ARG A 195 -20.12 -16.77 23.25
C ARG A 195 -20.43 -15.34 23.71
N PRO A 196 -21.29 -14.57 23.03
CA PRO A 196 -21.68 -13.25 23.52
C PRO A 196 -22.74 -13.38 24.62
N SER A 197 -22.52 -12.72 25.77
CA SER A 197 -23.57 -12.54 26.78
C SER A 197 -24.47 -11.36 26.38
N ARG A 198 -25.78 -11.58 26.45
CA ARG A 198 -26.84 -10.57 26.32
C ARG A 198 -26.52 -9.30 27.13
N SER A 199 -26.41 -8.17 26.44
CA SER A 199 -26.60 -6.85 27.04
C SER A 199 -27.97 -6.32 26.62
N THR A 200 -28.77 -5.97 27.62
CA THR A 200 -30.10 -5.39 27.52
C THR A 200 -30.07 -4.05 26.79
N ALA A 201 -30.86 -3.96 25.72
CA ALA A 201 -31.08 -2.75 24.96
C ALA A 201 -31.88 -1.72 25.78
N ILE A 202 -31.34 -0.50 25.88
CA ILE A 202 -32.10 0.70 26.22
C ILE A 202 -32.46 1.34 24.87
N ALA A 203 -33.74 1.34 24.55
CA ALA A 203 -34.26 1.92 23.32
C ALA A 203 -34.21 3.46 23.41
N THR A 204 -33.31 4.05 22.65
CA THR A 204 -33.40 5.46 22.23
C THR A 204 -33.99 5.46 20.82
N GLU A 205 -35.09 6.18 20.62
CA GLU A 205 -35.70 6.41 19.31
C GLU A 205 -34.66 6.99 18.34
N HIS A 206 -34.20 6.15 17.41
CA HIS A 206 -33.39 6.59 16.28
C HIS A 206 -34.32 7.05 15.17
N THR A 207 -34.19 8.31 14.79
CA THR A 207 -34.57 8.82 13.46
C THR A 207 -33.99 7.89 12.40
N ALA A 208 -34.85 7.33 11.55
CA ALA A 208 -34.49 6.35 10.54
C ALA A 208 -33.34 6.85 9.65
N THR A 209 -32.15 6.29 9.83
CA THR A 209 -31.02 6.49 8.94
C THR A 209 -31.31 5.78 7.62
N MET A 210 -31.28 6.50 6.50
CA MET A 210 -31.39 5.94 5.15
C MET A 210 -30.36 4.80 4.99
N THR A 211 -30.80 3.55 4.98
CA THR A 211 -29.88 2.40 4.98
C THR A 211 -29.86 1.78 3.60
N TYR A 212 -28.77 2.01 2.86
CA TYR A 212 -28.50 1.25 1.64
C TYR A 212 -27.95 -0.12 2.01
N SER A 213 -28.31 -1.13 1.23
CA SER A 213 -27.82 -2.50 1.38
C SER A 213 -27.57 -3.13 0.02
N THR A 214 -26.89 -4.26 0.00
CA THR A 214 -26.52 -4.95 -1.24
C THR A 214 -27.28 -6.26 -1.39
N ARG A 215 -27.73 -6.53 -2.61
CA ARG A 215 -28.28 -7.82 -3.02
C ARG A 215 -27.31 -8.49 -3.99
N GLN A 216 -26.62 -9.49 -3.49
CA GLN A 216 -25.69 -10.31 -4.28
C GLN A 216 -26.43 -11.44 -5.01
N VAL A 217 -26.06 -11.64 -6.27
CA VAL A 217 -26.46 -12.78 -7.09
C VAL A 217 -25.17 -13.47 -7.56
N GLY A 218 -25.03 -14.77 -7.29
CA GLY A 218 -23.88 -15.55 -7.72
C GLY A 218 -22.69 -15.46 -6.76
N ALA A 219 -21.55 -15.98 -7.20
CA ALA A 219 -20.27 -15.95 -6.47
C ALA A 219 -19.39 -14.83 -7.00
N LEU A 220 -18.64 -14.12 -6.15
CA LEU A 220 -17.63 -13.17 -6.65
C LEU A 220 -16.62 -13.91 -7.55
N ASN A 221 -16.08 -13.21 -8.56
CA ASN A 221 -15.16 -13.76 -9.57
C ASN A 221 -15.79 -14.79 -10.53
N THR A 222 -17.08 -14.66 -10.83
CA THR A 222 -17.79 -15.45 -11.85
C THR A 222 -18.56 -14.55 -12.82
N LEU A 223 -18.93 -15.09 -13.99
CA LEU A 223 -19.67 -14.34 -15.02
C LEU A 223 -21.13 -14.04 -14.63
N ASP A 224 -21.69 -14.79 -13.68
CA ASP A 224 -23.05 -14.61 -13.15
C ASP A 224 -23.10 -13.67 -11.94
N TYR A 225 -21.95 -13.20 -11.45
CA TYR A 225 -21.86 -12.27 -10.32
C TYR A 225 -22.53 -10.93 -10.63
N LYS A 226 -23.46 -10.52 -9.75
CA LYS A 226 -24.06 -9.19 -9.79
C LYS A 226 -24.28 -8.67 -8.37
N VAL A 227 -24.07 -7.37 -8.19
CA VAL A 227 -24.49 -6.66 -6.98
C VAL A 227 -25.51 -5.60 -7.35
N TYR A 228 -26.74 -5.80 -6.89
CA TYR A 228 -27.77 -4.76 -6.93
C TYR A 228 -27.73 -3.97 -5.63
N LEU A 229 -28.08 -2.69 -5.68
CA LEU A 229 -28.25 -1.88 -4.49
C LEU A 229 -29.72 -1.83 -4.11
N GLU A 230 -29.98 -1.77 -2.81
CA GLU A 230 -31.31 -1.68 -2.24
C GLU A 230 -31.41 -0.49 -1.29
N LYS A 231 -32.53 0.19 -1.34
CA LYS A 231 -32.95 1.17 -0.35
C LYS A 231 -34.20 0.65 0.35
N ASP A 232 -34.13 0.44 1.66
CA ASP A 232 -35.22 -0.14 2.44
C ASP A 232 -35.74 -1.49 1.88
N GLY A 233 -34.81 -2.32 1.38
CA GLY A 233 -35.09 -3.63 0.77
C GLY A 233 -35.67 -3.59 -0.65
N LYS A 234 -35.78 -2.40 -1.26
CA LYS A 234 -36.23 -2.24 -2.65
C LYS A 234 -35.03 -1.97 -3.57
N PRO A 235 -34.90 -2.70 -4.69
CA PRO A 235 -33.85 -2.47 -5.67
C PRO A 235 -33.88 -1.04 -6.21
N VAL A 236 -32.71 -0.42 -6.30
CA VAL A 236 -32.51 0.94 -6.83
C VAL A 236 -31.33 0.93 -7.81
N SER A 237 -31.35 1.81 -8.80
CA SER A 237 -30.20 2.01 -9.70
C SER A 237 -29.06 2.73 -8.97
N PRO A 238 -27.85 2.16 -8.89
CA PRO A 238 -26.69 2.87 -8.35
C PRO A 238 -26.24 4.02 -9.25
N PHE A 239 -26.63 4.03 -10.53
CA PHE A 239 -26.33 5.12 -11.43
C PHE A 239 -27.30 6.30 -11.23
N HIS A 240 -28.60 6.03 -11.05
CA HIS A 240 -29.64 7.06 -11.17
C HIS A 240 -30.40 7.38 -9.88
N ASP A 241 -30.63 6.40 -9.01
CA ASP A 241 -31.55 6.54 -7.88
C ASP A 241 -30.87 6.98 -6.58
N ILE A 242 -29.54 6.85 -6.50
CA ILE A 242 -28.78 7.31 -5.33
C ILE A 242 -28.50 8.80 -5.51
N PRO A 243 -28.93 9.67 -4.59
CA PRO A 243 -28.66 11.10 -4.72
C PRO A 243 -27.16 11.38 -4.71
N LEU A 244 -26.69 12.25 -5.61
CA LEU A 244 -25.29 12.71 -5.63
C LEU A 244 -24.86 13.27 -4.27
N TYR A 245 -25.70 14.14 -3.68
CA TYR A 245 -25.45 14.76 -2.39
C TYR A 245 -26.13 13.99 -1.26
N ALA A 246 -25.36 13.58 -0.26
CA ALA A 246 -25.88 13.09 1.02
C ALA A 246 -26.31 14.26 1.92
N ASP A 247 -25.53 15.35 1.91
CA ASP A 247 -25.83 16.61 2.57
C ASP A 247 -25.27 17.75 1.70
N GLU A 248 -26.14 18.37 0.91
CA GLU A 248 -25.78 19.46 -0.01
C GLU A 248 -25.25 20.69 0.75
N SER A 249 -25.77 20.97 1.95
CA SER A 249 -25.35 22.13 2.75
C SER A 249 -23.90 22.02 3.23
N LYS A 250 -23.43 20.79 3.44
CA LYS A 250 -22.05 20.48 3.83
C LYS A 250 -21.20 19.99 2.66
N LYS A 251 -21.76 19.94 1.45
CA LYS A 251 -21.13 19.36 0.26
C LYS A 251 -20.58 17.95 0.51
N ILE A 252 -21.36 17.13 1.22
CA ILE A 252 -21.06 15.70 1.42
C ILE A 252 -21.77 14.91 0.33
N LEU A 253 -21.02 14.06 -0.38
CA LEU A 253 -21.51 13.31 -1.51
C LEU A 253 -21.66 11.82 -1.16
N ASN A 254 -22.57 11.13 -1.85
CA ASN A 254 -22.62 9.67 -1.82
C ASN A 254 -21.69 9.11 -2.90
N MET A 255 -20.77 8.24 -2.51
CA MET A 255 -19.95 7.43 -3.43
C MET A 255 -20.52 6.02 -3.46
N VAL A 256 -20.65 5.44 -4.66
CA VAL A 256 -20.91 4.01 -4.83
C VAL A 256 -19.58 3.31 -5.06
N VAL A 257 -19.18 2.44 -4.13
CA VAL A 257 -17.94 1.68 -4.23
C VAL A 257 -18.11 0.51 -5.19
N GLU A 258 -17.19 0.35 -6.13
CA GLU A 258 -17.19 -0.76 -7.09
C GLU A 258 -16.08 -1.75 -6.77
N VAL A 259 -14.85 -1.25 -6.60
CA VAL A 259 -13.64 -2.07 -6.40
C VAL A 259 -12.98 -1.73 -5.07
N PRO A 260 -12.94 -2.68 -4.11
CA PRO A 260 -12.21 -2.51 -2.87
C PRO A 260 -10.70 -2.35 -3.10
N ARG A 261 -10.06 -1.52 -2.26
CA ARG A 261 -8.60 -1.37 -2.30
C ARG A 261 -7.88 -2.71 -2.16
N TRP A 262 -6.80 -2.86 -2.94
CA TRP A 262 -5.94 -4.05 -3.05
C TRP A 262 -6.58 -5.29 -3.68
N THR A 263 -7.70 -5.11 -4.37
CA THR A 263 -8.32 -6.16 -5.20
C THR A 263 -8.08 -5.90 -6.70
N ASN A 264 -8.32 -6.92 -7.52
CA ASN A 264 -7.96 -6.91 -8.95
C ASN A 264 -9.18 -7.01 -9.88
N ALA A 265 -10.32 -7.52 -9.41
CA ALA A 265 -11.50 -7.68 -10.23
C ALA A 265 -12.00 -6.29 -10.68
N LYS A 266 -12.10 -6.07 -12.01
CA LYS A 266 -12.64 -4.82 -12.53
C LYS A 266 -14.16 -4.89 -12.46
N LEU A 267 -14.71 -4.49 -11.32
CA LEU A 267 -16.14 -4.36 -11.09
C LEU A 267 -16.58 -2.95 -11.51
N GLU A 268 -17.74 -2.83 -12.15
CA GLU A 268 -18.26 -1.55 -12.65
C GLU A 268 -19.81 -1.55 -12.63
N ILE A 269 -20.39 -0.38 -12.38
CA ILE A 269 -21.81 -0.09 -12.62
C ILE A 269 -22.08 -0.33 -14.11
N THR A 270 -22.87 -1.35 -14.42
CA THR A 270 -23.16 -1.71 -15.81
C THR A 270 -24.23 -0.78 -16.39
N LYS A 271 -23.87 0.04 -17.38
CA LYS A 271 -24.78 1.00 -18.00
C LYS A 271 -25.87 0.33 -18.83
N GLU A 272 -25.63 -0.87 -19.36
CA GLU A 272 -26.47 -1.54 -20.35
C GLU A 272 -27.52 -2.47 -19.72
N GLN A 273 -27.58 -2.58 -18.39
CA GLN A 273 -28.54 -3.44 -17.68
C GLN A 273 -29.51 -2.62 -16.83
N THR A 274 -30.76 -3.07 -16.79
CA THR A 274 -31.81 -2.49 -15.94
C THR A 274 -31.39 -2.42 -14.48
N LEU A 275 -31.53 -1.22 -13.88
CA LEU A 275 -31.06 -0.86 -12.54
C LEU A 275 -29.55 -0.98 -12.32
N ASN A 276 -28.78 -0.97 -13.40
CA ASN A 276 -27.33 -0.79 -13.44
C ASN A 276 -26.54 -1.53 -12.33
N PRO A 277 -26.73 -2.85 -12.15
CA PRO A 277 -25.99 -3.59 -11.14
C PRO A 277 -24.48 -3.48 -11.37
N ILE A 278 -23.72 -3.64 -10.29
CA ILE A 278 -22.26 -3.76 -10.37
C ILE A 278 -21.94 -5.18 -10.83
N ILE A 279 -21.19 -5.29 -11.93
CA ILE A 279 -20.79 -6.55 -12.57
C ILE A 279 -19.30 -6.49 -12.89
N GLN A 280 -18.65 -7.64 -12.98
CA GLN A 280 -17.27 -7.70 -13.45
C GLN A 280 -17.19 -7.55 -14.98
N ASP A 281 -16.36 -6.59 -15.43
CA ASP A 281 -16.05 -6.37 -16.84
C ASP A 281 -15.49 -7.66 -17.47
N THR A 282 -15.74 -7.86 -18.77
CA THR A 282 -15.25 -9.01 -19.52
C THR A 282 -14.47 -8.59 -20.76
N LYS A 283 -13.32 -9.22 -20.96
CA LYS A 283 -12.48 -9.03 -22.16
C LYS A 283 -12.40 -10.35 -22.91
N LYS A 284 -12.92 -10.38 -24.14
CA LYS A 284 -12.98 -11.58 -25.00
C LYS A 284 -13.68 -12.77 -24.30
N GLY A 285 -14.78 -12.49 -23.60
CA GLY A 285 -15.59 -13.49 -22.89
C GLY A 285 -14.97 -14.04 -21.61
N LYS A 286 -13.87 -13.44 -21.12
CA LYS A 286 -13.24 -13.79 -19.84
C LYS A 286 -13.32 -12.61 -18.87
N LEU A 287 -13.46 -12.92 -17.59
CA LEU A 287 -13.43 -11.93 -16.51
C LEU A 287 -12.16 -11.09 -16.57
N ARG A 288 -12.30 -9.78 -16.46
CA ARG A 288 -11.19 -8.83 -16.48
C ARG A 288 -10.67 -8.61 -15.07
N PHE A 289 -9.35 -8.74 -14.93
CA PHE A 289 -8.63 -8.43 -13.71
C PHE A 289 -7.51 -7.43 -14.04
N VAL A 290 -7.48 -6.30 -13.35
CA VAL A 290 -6.35 -5.37 -13.40
C VAL A 290 -5.14 -6.06 -12.79
N ARG A 291 -3.98 -5.91 -13.42
CA ARG A 291 -2.75 -6.61 -13.03
C ARG A 291 -1.99 -5.83 -11.96
N ASN A 292 -1.20 -6.54 -11.16
CA ASN A 292 -0.34 -5.91 -10.17
C ASN A 292 0.86 -5.27 -10.88
N CYS A 293 0.95 -3.93 -10.85
CA CYS A 293 2.07 -3.18 -11.42
C CYS A 293 2.95 -2.69 -10.27
N PHE A 294 4.15 -3.25 -10.13
CA PHE A 294 5.06 -2.93 -9.03
C PHE A 294 5.27 -1.40 -8.91
N PRO A 295 5.16 -0.81 -7.69
CA PRO A 295 5.00 -1.46 -6.37
C PRO A 295 3.54 -1.67 -5.90
N HIS A 296 2.56 -1.51 -6.78
CA HIS A 296 1.13 -1.53 -6.47
C HIS A 296 0.48 -2.92 -6.55
N LYS A 297 -0.33 -3.26 -5.54
CA LYS A 297 -1.21 -4.43 -5.54
C LYS A 297 -2.63 -4.00 -5.92
N GLY A 298 -3.14 -4.51 -7.03
CA GLY A 298 -4.48 -4.22 -7.53
C GLY A 298 -4.75 -2.72 -7.61
N TYR A 299 -5.98 -2.32 -7.29
CA TYR A 299 -6.34 -0.93 -7.08
C TYR A 299 -5.73 -0.40 -5.78
N ILE A 300 -5.14 0.80 -5.79
CA ILE A 300 -4.51 1.40 -4.60
C ILE A 300 -5.46 2.32 -3.80
N HIS A 301 -6.69 2.50 -4.27
CA HIS A 301 -7.77 3.25 -3.62
C HIS A 301 -8.99 2.34 -3.46
N ASN A 302 -9.92 2.69 -2.58
CA ASN A 302 -11.29 2.22 -2.76
C ASN A 302 -11.83 2.96 -3.99
N TYR A 303 -12.19 2.22 -5.03
CA TYR A 303 -12.54 2.80 -6.32
C TYR A 303 -14.02 2.61 -6.59
N GLY A 304 -14.63 3.60 -7.21
CA GLY A 304 -16.03 3.58 -7.59
C GLY A 304 -16.40 4.89 -8.27
N ALA A 305 -17.67 5.27 -8.19
CA ALA A 305 -18.16 6.43 -8.91
C ALA A 305 -19.16 7.27 -8.09
N PHE A 306 -19.35 8.51 -8.53
CA PHE A 306 -20.46 9.33 -8.05
C PHE A 306 -21.74 9.01 -8.85
N PRO A 307 -22.85 8.66 -8.16
CA PRO A 307 -24.12 8.47 -8.82
C PRO A 307 -24.62 9.81 -9.38
N GLN A 308 -25.51 9.77 -10.35
CA GLN A 308 -26.09 10.97 -10.96
C GLN A 308 -25.05 11.93 -11.57
N THR A 309 -23.97 11.39 -12.10
CA THR A 309 -22.96 12.13 -12.88
C THR A 309 -22.70 11.38 -14.18
N TRP A 310 -22.30 12.07 -15.24
CA TRP A 310 -21.99 11.43 -16.51
C TRP A 310 -20.96 12.25 -17.29
N GLU A 311 -19.86 11.60 -17.67
CA GLU A 311 -18.84 12.12 -18.57
C GLU A 311 -19.37 12.07 -20.00
N ASP A 312 -19.96 13.17 -20.49
CA ASP A 312 -20.70 13.18 -21.76
C ASP A 312 -19.78 12.90 -22.97
N PRO A 313 -19.96 11.76 -23.67
CA PRO A 313 -19.15 11.40 -24.84
C PRO A 313 -19.56 12.16 -26.11
N ASN A 314 -20.62 12.97 -26.06
CA ASN A 314 -21.10 13.77 -27.18
C ASN A 314 -20.50 15.17 -27.22
N GLU A 315 -19.80 15.59 -26.17
CA GLU A 315 -19.14 16.88 -26.03
C GLU A 315 -17.64 16.67 -25.83
N VAL A 316 -16.84 17.61 -26.33
CA VAL A 316 -15.38 17.59 -26.15
C VAL A 316 -15.06 18.50 -24.98
N ASN A 317 -14.46 17.96 -23.94
CA ASN A 317 -14.02 18.71 -22.79
C ASN A 317 -12.85 19.65 -23.20
N PRO A 318 -12.92 20.96 -22.91
CA PRO A 318 -11.96 21.93 -23.39
C PRO A 318 -10.58 21.79 -22.74
N GLU A 319 -10.47 21.21 -21.55
CA GLU A 319 -9.20 21.06 -20.84
C GLU A 319 -8.37 19.87 -21.29
N THR A 320 -9.06 18.78 -21.66
CA THR A 320 -8.42 17.54 -22.12
C THR A 320 -8.43 17.41 -23.65
N ASN A 321 -9.27 18.19 -24.33
CA ASN A 321 -9.48 18.13 -25.79
C ASN A 321 -9.87 16.72 -26.28
N ALA A 322 -10.62 16.00 -25.45
CA ALA A 322 -11.17 14.68 -25.69
C ALA A 322 -12.66 14.65 -25.30
N ALA A 323 -13.40 13.65 -25.75
CA ALA A 323 -14.77 13.42 -25.32
C ALA A 323 -14.79 12.62 -24.02
N GLY A 324 -15.85 12.75 -23.22
CA GLY A 324 -16.05 11.93 -22.01
C GLY A 324 -16.07 10.42 -22.32
N ASP A 325 -15.68 9.61 -21.35
CA ASP A 325 -15.60 8.15 -21.45
C ASP A 325 -16.97 7.43 -21.38
N ASN A 326 -18.07 8.20 -21.32
CA ASN A 326 -19.45 7.72 -21.23
C ASN A 326 -19.80 7.05 -19.89
N ASP A 327 -19.02 7.20 -18.83
CA ASP A 327 -19.27 6.60 -17.51
C ASP A 327 -19.68 7.64 -16.45
N PRO A 328 -20.20 7.19 -15.28
CA PRO A 328 -20.33 8.06 -14.13
C PRO A 328 -18.94 8.49 -13.64
N LEU A 329 -18.85 9.70 -13.08
CA LEU A 329 -17.58 10.31 -12.68
C LEU A 329 -16.86 9.47 -11.61
N ASP A 330 -15.62 9.11 -11.90
CA ASP A 330 -14.82 8.20 -11.09
C ASP A 330 -14.27 8.83 -9.81
N VAL A 331 -14.20 8.01 -8.75
CA VAL A 331 -13.80 8.43 -7.41
C VAL A 331 -12.77 7.46 -6.82
N CYS A 332 -11.64 8.03 -6.40
CA CYS A 332 -10.61 7.38 -5.60
C CYS A 332 -10.76 7.81 -4.13
N GLU A 333 -11.28 6.91 -3.28
CA GLU A 333 -11.43 7.14 -1.85
C GLU A 333 -10.20 6.63 -1.08
N ILE A 334 -9.61 7.52 -0.27
CA ILE A 334 -8.25 7.36 0.28
C ILE A 334 -8.19 7.01 1.77
N GLY A 335 -9.34 6.81 2.43
CA GLY A 335 -9.43 6.49 3.85
C GLY A 335 -8.85 5.12 4.21
N GLU A 336 -8.60 4.90 5.50
CA GLU A 336 -7.86 3.72 5.99
C GLU A 336 -8.62 2.40 5.85
N ASN A 337 -9.95 2.44 5.89
CA ASN A 337 -10.80 1.24 5.80
C ASN A 337 -10.91 0.75 4.36
N VAL A 338 -10.78 -0.57 4.17
CA VAL A 338 -11.07 -1.22 2.88
C VAL A 338 -12.59 -1.38 2.77
N ALA A 339 -13.15 -0.82 1.71
CA ALA A 339 -14.60 -0.82 1.43
C ALA A 339 -15.07 -2.16 0.83
N TYR A 340 -16.37 -2.29 0.54
CA TYR A 340 -16.92 -3.47 -0.16
C TYR A 340 -17.72 -3.08 -1.43
N PRO A 341 -17.87 -3.99 -2.42
CA PRO A 341 -18.62 -3.69 -3.64
C PRO A 341 -20.09 -3.39 -3.35
N GLY A 342 -20.59 -2.27 -3.87
CA GLY A 342 -21.94 -1.75 -3.65
C GLY A 342 -22.14 -0.99 -2.34
N GLU A 343 -21.07 -0.72 -1.58
CA GLU A 343 -21.13 0.17 -0.43
C GLU A 343 -21.45 1.61 -0.88
N VAL A 344 -22.40 2.25 -0.18
CA VAL A 344 -22.72 3.68 -0.39
C VAL A 344 -22.11 4.48 0.76
N LYS A 345 -20.98 5.12 0.50
CA LYS A 345 -20.21 5.87 1.50
C LYS A 345 -20.48 7.37 1.39
N GLN A 346 -20.45 8.07 2.52
CA GLN A 346 -20.47 9.53 2.53
C GLN A 346 -19.03 10.03 2.49
N VAL A 347 -18.71 10.84 1.49
CA VAL A 347 -17.34 11.33 1.26
C VAL A 347 -17.29 12.84 1.14
N LYS A 348 -16.13 13.41 1.47
CA LYS A 348 -15.75 14.78 1.14
C LYS A 348 -14.75 14.77 -0.02
N VAL A 349 -14.89 15.73 -0.92
CA VAL A 349 -14.00 15.91 -2.07
C VAL A 349 -12.80 16.74 -1.67
N LEU A 350 -11.62 16.35 -2.14
CA LEU A 350 -10.33 16.98 -1.86
C LEU A 350 -9.68 17.54 -3.13
N GLY A 351 -9.89 16.90 -4.28
CA GLY A 351 -9.29 17.32 -5.55
C GLY A 351 -9.70 16.43 -6.72
N VAL A 352 -9.10 16.67 -7.89
CA VAL A 352 -9.38 15.91 -9.12
C VAL A 352 -8.14 15.84 -10.02
N MET A 353 -7.96 14.70 -10.70
CA MET A 353 -6.91 14.51 -11.71
C MET A 353 -7.51 14.28 -13.10
N ALA A 354 -6.92 14.91 -14.12
CA ALA A 354 -7.40 14.87 -15.50
C ALA A 354 -6.73 13.76 -16.30
N LEU A 355 -7.20 12.51 -16.18
CA LEU A 355 -6.67 11.40 -16.96
C LEU A 355 -7.24 11.45 -18.39
N LEU A 356 -6.38 11.13 -19.36
CA LEU A 356 -6.78 10.75 -20.71
C LEU A 356 -6.58 9.24 -20.83
N ASP A 357 -7.67 8.48 -20.65
CA ASP A 357 -7.64 7.03 -20.73
C ASP A 357 -7.97 6.58 -22.14
N GLU A 358 -6.99 6.01 -22.85
CA GLU A 358 -7.13 5.61 -24.26
C GLU A 358 -7.62 6.73 -25.22
N GLY A 359 -7.44 7.99 -24.82
CA GLY A 359 -7.82 9.17 -25.60
C GLY A 359 -9.18 9.78 -25.25
N GLU A 360 -9.85 9.28 -24.21
CA GLU A 360 -11.10 9.79 -23.66
C GLU A 360 -10.83 10.57 -22.36
N THR A 361 -11.64 11.59 -22.09
CA THR A 361 -11.63 12.34 -20.84
C THR A 361 -12.16 11.46 -19.73
N ASP A 362 -11.35 11.26 -18.71
CA ASP A 362 -11.63 10.36 -17.60
C ASP A 362 -11.19 11.02 -16.28
N TRP A 363 -12.05 11.84 -15.68
CA TRP A 363 -11.68 12.57 -14.47
C TRP A 363 -11.67 11.65 -13.24
N LYS A 364 -10.58 11.71 -12.46
CA LYS A 364 -10.43 10.94 -11.22
C LYS A 364 -10.55 11.86 -10.01
N ILE A 365 -11.69 11.82 -9.33
CA ILE A 365 -11.90 12.57 -8.08
C ILE A 365 -11.10 11.94 -6.94
N ILE A 366 -10.44 12.76 -6.14
CA ILE A 366 -9.81 12.35 -4.89
C ILE A 366 -10.75 12.73 -3.74
N ALA A 367 -11.18 11.73 -2.96
CA ALA A 367 -12.12 11.89 -1.87
C ALA A 367 -11.70 11.12 -0.62
N VAL A 368 -12.27 11.46 0.53
CA VAL A 368 -12.11 10.71 1.77
C VAL A 368 -13.45 10.52 2.46
N ASP A 369 -13.67 9.32 3.02
CA ASP A 369 -14.82 9.01 3.87
C ASP A 369 -14.92 10.01 5.04
N VAL A 370 -16.12 10.55 5.28
CA VAL A 370 -16.35 11.50 6.38
C VAL A 370 -16.13 10.87 7.77
N ASN A 371 -16.18 9.54 7.86
CA ASN A 371 -15.96 8.79 9.09
C ASN A 371 -14.48 8.40 9.29
N ASP A 372 -13.60 8.69 8.32
CA ASP A 372 -12.18 8.39 8.44
C ASP A 372 -11.53 9.24 9.57
N PRO A 373 -10.62 8.68 10.38
CA PRO A 373 -9.95 9.43 11.44
C PRO A 373 -9.18 10.67 10.95
N LEU A 374 -8.70 10.68 9.71
CA LEU A 374 -8.03 11.81 9.08
C LEU A 374 -8.97 12.75 8.34
N ALA A 375 -10.26 12.42 8.16
CA ALA A 375 -11.21 13.27 7.43
C ALA A 375 -11.23 14.71 7.96
N SER A 376 -11.14 14.90 9.28
CA SER A 376 -11.11 16.23 9.92
C SER A 376 -9.85 17.07 9.62
N LYS A 377 -8.82 16.47 9.03
CA LYS A 377 -7.54 17.13 8.68
C LYS A 377 -7.34 17.23 7.16
N LEU A 378 -8.28 16.73 6.38
CA LEU A 378 -8.23 16.67 4.93
C LEU A 378 -9.37 17.54 4.41
N ASP A 379 -9.08 18.77 3.98
CA ASP A 379 -10.10 19.69 3.46
C ASP A 379 -9.82 20.15 2.02
N ASP A 380 -8.57 20.08 1.57
CA ASP A 380 -8.14 20.35 0.19
C ASP A 380 -6.99 19.43 -0.24
N VAL A 381 -6.57 19.50 -1.50
CA VAL A 381 -5.58 18.61 -2.12
C VAL A 381 -4.21 18.68 -1.44
N GLU A 382 -3.81 19.84 -0.91
CA GLU A 382 -2.52 20.02 -0.24
C GLU A 382 -2.43 19.22 1.07
N ASP A 383 -3.56 19.00 1.75
CA ASP A 383 -3.60 18.20 2.97
C ASP A 383 -3.35 16.72 2.68
N VAL A 384 -3.70 16.25 1.47
CA VAL A 384 -3.39 14.88 1.03
C VAL A 384 -1.89 14.66 1.00
N GLU A 385 -1.11 15.53 0.35
CA GLU A 385 0.35 15.36 0.27
C GLU A 385 1.02 15.56 1.64
N LYS A 386 0.44 16.39 2.51
CA LYS A 386 0.92 16.63 3.88
C LYS A 386 0.73 15.42 4.80
N HIS A 387 -0.41 14.75 4.71
CA HIS A 387 -0.78 13.65 5.62
C HIS A 387 -0.54 12.25 5.03
N LEU A 388 -0.53 12.14 3.70
CA LEU A 388 -0.35 10.92 2.93
C LEU A 388 0.72 11.14 1.83
N PRO A 389 1.97 11.47 2.21
CA PRO A 389 2.99 11.90 1.27
C PRO A 389 3.30 10.84 0.22
N GLY A 390 3.33 11.25 -1.04
CA GLY A 390 3.58 10.38 -2.18
C GLY A 390 2.35 9.63 -2.72
N LEU A 391 1.18 9.72 -2.07
CA LEU A 391 -0.03 9.06 -2.57
C LEU A 391 -0.44 9.60 -3.94
N LEU A 392 -0.54 10.93 -4.12
CA LEU A 392 -0.94 11.54 -5.39
C LEU A 392 0.03 11.19 -6.54
N ARG A 393 1.33 11.11 -6.22
CA ARG A 393 2.35 10.65 -7.17
C ARG A 393 2.14 9.19 -7.55
N ALA A 394 1.82 8.32 -6.60
CA ALA A 394 1.49 6.92 -6.86
C ALA A 394 0.18 6.78 -7.64
N THR A 395 -0.84 7.61 -7.37
CA THR A 395 -2.09 7.69 -8.14
C THR A 395 -1.81 8.03 -9.61
N ASN A 396 -0.99 9.06 -9.86
CA ASN A 396 -0.55 9.41 -11.21
C ASN A 396 0.13 8.24 -11.92
N GLU A 397 1.14 7.63 -11.25
CA GLU A 397 1.87 6.50 -11.80
C GLU A 397 0.95 5.30 -12.10
N TRP A 398 0.06 4.97 -11.17
CA TRP A 398 -0.86 3.84 -11.29
C TRP A 398 -1.74 3.96 -12.53
N PHE A 399 -2.43 5.09 -12.71
CA PHE A 399 -3.32 5.30 -13.86
C PHE A 399 -2.58 5.42 -15.20
N ARG A 400 -1.30 5.83 -15.19
CA ARG A 400 -0.46 5.78 -16.40
C ARG A 400 -0.18 4.36 -16.83
N ILE A 401 0.17 3.48 -15.90
CA ILE A 401 0.76 2.16 -16.22
C ILE A 401 -0.20 0.96 -16.13
N TYR A 402 -1.37 1.08 -15.48
CA TYR A 402 -2.19 -0.07 -15.12
C TYR A 402 -2.66 -0.94 -16.31
N LYS A 403 -2.80 -0.35 -17.51
CA LYS A 403 -3.19 -1.06 -18.74
C LYS A 403 -2.02 -1.55 -19.58
N ILE A 404 -0.77 -1.19 -19.26
CA ILE A 404 0.41 -1.66 -20.01
C ILE A 404 0.53 -3.20 -20.01
N PRO A 405 0.28 -3.92 -18.90
CA PRO A 405 0.25 -5.39 -18.89
C PRO A 405 -0.78 -6.01 -19.84
N ASP A 406 -1.81 -5.25 -20.20
CA ASP A 406 -2.86 -5.66 -21.13
C ASP A 406 -2.52 -5.35 -22.60
N GLY A 407 -1.31 -4.85 -22.87
CA GLY A 407 -0.82 -4.49 -24.20
C GLY A 407 -1.32 -3.13 -24.70
N LYS A 408 -1.81 -2.27 -23.80
CA LYS A 408 -2.21 -0.89 -24.13
C LYS A 408 -1.03 0.08 -23.93
N PRO A 409 -1.03 1.23 -24.62
CA PRO A 409 -0.06 2.28 -24.35
C PRO A 409 -0.20 2.83 -22.93
N GLU A 410 0.81 3.57 -22.50
CA GLU A 410 0.76 4.36 -21.27
C GLU A 410 -0.27 5.48 -21.42
N ASN A 411 -1.12 5.66 -20.41
CA ASN A 411 -2.07 6.79 -20.40
C ASN A 411 -1.35 8.10 -20.10
N VAL A 412 -1.99 9.21 -20.42
CA VAL A 412 -1.45 10.55 -20.19
C VAL A 412 -2.40 11.36 -19.32
N PHE A 413 -1.89 12.39 -18.67
CA PHE A 413 -2.69 13.33 -17.90
C PHE A 413 -2.61 14.72 -18.53
N ALA A 414 -3.73 15.45 -18.52
CA ALA A 414 -3.68 16.89 -18.72
C ALA A 414 -3.00 17.57 -17.51
N PHE A 415 -2.69 18.86 -17.64
CA PHE A 415 -2.01 19.65 -16.59
C PHE A 415 -0.70 19.01 -16.07
N ASN A 416 0.00 18.24 -16.90
CA ASN A 416 1.19 17.48 -16.51
C ASN A 416 0.97 16.56 -15.29
N GLY A 417 -0.24 16.05 -15.09
CA GLY A 417 -0.56 15.17 -13.96
C GLY A 417 -0.82 15.86 -12.63
N GLU A 418 -0.96 17.19 -12.61
CA GLU A 418 -1.33 17.95 -11.42
C GLU A 418 -2.73 17.53 -10.93
N CYS A 419 -2.84 17.22 -9.64
CA CYS A 419 -4.14 17.09 -8.98
C CYS A 419 -4.67 18.49 -8.66
N LYS A 420 -5.75 18.90 -9.32
CA LYS A 420 -6.42 20.17 -9.05
C LYS A 420 -7.12 20.13 -7.70
N ASN A 421 -7.27 21.31 -7.11
CA ASN A 421 -7.84 21.49 -5.78
C ASN A 421 -9.34 21.15 -5.72
N LYS A 422 -9.88 21.15 -4.50
CA LYS A 422 -11.28 20.85 -4.22
C LYS A 422 -12.24 21.72 -5.01
N LYS A 423 -11.97 23.02 -5.13
CA LYS A 423 -12.85 23.95 -5.85
C LYS A 423 -13.02 23.52 -7.31
N TYR A 424 -11.91 23.19 -7.97
CA TYR A 424 -11.95 22.73 -9.36
C TYR A 424 -12.67 21.38 -9.48
N ALA A 425 -12.45 20.47 -8.52
CA ALA A 425 -13.17 19.20 -8.48
C ALA A 425 -14.69 19.39 -8.33
N GLU A 426 -15.15 20.35 -7.52
CA GLU A 426 -16.57 20.69 -7.39
C GLU A 426 -17.16 21.23 -8.70
N GLU A 427 -16.39 21.97 -9.50
CA GLU A 427 -16.80 22.46 -10.83
C GLU A 427 -16.99 21.28 -11.81
N VAL A 428 -16.03 20.34 -11.86
CA VAL A 428 -16.12 19.11 -12.69
C VAL A 428 -17.31 18.24 -12.28
N ILE A 429 -17.53 18.04 -10.97
CA ILE A 429 -18.67 17.28 -10.46
C ILE A 429 -20.00 17.94 -10.88
N ALA A 430 -20.08 19.27 -10.80
CA ALA A 430 -21.29 20.00 -11.20
C ALA A 430 -21.55 19.86 -12.70
N GLU A 431 -20.51 19.95 -13.55
CA GLU A 431 -20.62 19.72 -14.99
C GLU A 431 -21.14 18.32 -15.30
N CYS A 432 -20.52 17.28 -14.74
CA CYS A 432 -20.94 15.90 -14.96
C CYS A 432 -22.36 15.63 -14.44
N ASN A 433 -22.77 16.28 -13.34
CA ASN A 433 -24.14 16.20 -12.83
C ASN A 433 -25.15 16.87 -13.78
N GLU A 434 -24.83 18.01 -14.38
CA GLU A 434 -25.67 18.65 -15.39
C GLU A 434 -25.77 17.79 -16.66
N SER A 435 -24.68 17.16 -17.09
CA SER A 435 -24.68 16.18 -18.18
C SER A 435 -25.59 14.98 -17.88
N TRP A 436 -25.52 14.43 -16.67
CA TRP A 436 -26.44 13.37 -16.23
C TRP A 436 -27.90 13.83 -16.20
N LYS A 437 -28.18 15.06 -15.74
CA LYS A 437 -29.56 15.61 -15.72
C LYS A 437 -30.15 15.70 -17.13
N LYS A 438 -29.34 16.00 -18.15
CA LYS A 438 -29.74 15.93 -19.56
C LYS A 438 -29.96 14.48 -19.99
N LEU A 439 -29.00 13.59 -19.69
CA LEU A 439 -29.06 12.17 -20.01
C LEU A 439 -30.34 11.50 -19.49
N ILE A 440 -30.64 11.64 -18.19
CA ILE A 440 -31.76 10.96 -17.54
C ILE A 440 -33.13 11.44 -18.05
N LYS A 441 -33.18 12.66 -18.58
CA LYS A 441 -34.35 13.23 -19.27
C LYS A 441 -34.42 12.86 -20.75
N HIS A 442 -33.43 12.13 -21.25
CA HIS A 442 -33.26 11.78 -22.66
C HIS A 442 -33.10 13.04 -23.56
N ASP A 443 -32.55 14.12 -23.01
CA ASP A 443 -32.29 15.40 -23.68
C ASP A 443 -30.81 15.50 -24.12
N VAL A 444 -30.32 14.44 -24.75
CA VAL A 444 -28.96 14.32 -25.27
C VAL A 444 -29.02 13.78 -26.69
N LYS A 445 -27.97 14.03 -27.49
CA LYS A 445 -27.92 13.58 -28.89
C LYS A 445 -27.96 12.06 -29.01
N ASP A 446 -27.27 11.38 -28.11
CA ASP A 446 -27.12 9.93 -28.07
C ASP A 446 -26.82 9.49 -26.63
N THR A 447 -27.59 8.53 -26.11
CA THR A 447 -27.40 7.99 -24.76
C THR A 447 -26.28 6.94 -24.71
N LYS A 448 -25.68 6.59 -25.85
CA LYS A 448 -24.60 5.60 -26.00
C LYS A 448 -24.93 4.25 -25.36
N GLY A 449 -26.20 3.86 -25.39
CA GLY A 449 -26.66 2.57 -24.86
C GLY A 449 -26.88 2.55 -23.35
N CYS A 450 -26.77 3.69 -22.65
CA CYS A 450 -27.12 3.79 -21.24
C CYS A 450 -28.61 3.46 -21.03
N VAL A 451 -28.87 2.44 -20.22
CA VAL A 451 -30.21 2.07 -19.75
C VAL A 451 -30.59 2.99 -18.58
N LEU A 452 -31.60 3.81 -18.84
CA LEU A 452 -32.05 4.89 -17.94
C LEU A 452 -33.13 4.46 -16.92
N THR A 453 -33.38 3.16 -16.80
CA THR A 453 -34.40 2.64 -15.89
C THR A 453 -34.07 3.00 -14.45
N ASN A 454 -35.03 3.62 -13.76
CA ASN A 454 -34.87 4.09 -12.38
C ASN A 454 -36.17 3.92 -11.59
N THR A 455 -36.09 3.94 -10.26
CA THR A 455 -37.22 3.63 -9.37
C THR A 455 -37.66 4.82 -8.50
N THR A 456 -36.93 5.94 -8.55
CA THR A 456 -37.15 7.10 -7.67
C THR A 456 -37.51 8.39 -8.41
N LEU A 457 -37.21 8.50 -9.71
CA LEU A 457 -37.34 9.75 -10.47
C LEU A 457 -38.61 9.74 -11.35
N ALA A 458 -39.77 10.01 -10.73
CA ALA A 458 -41.09 9.92 -11.36
C ALA A 458 -41.27 10.74 -12.65
N ASP A 459 -40.53 11.83 -12.80
CA ASP A 459 -40.63 12.76 -13.93
C ASP A 459 -39.73 12.37 -15.12
N THR A 460 -39.09 11.20 -15.08
CA THR A 460 -38.15 10.75 -16.13
C THR A 460 -38.77 9.66 -17.01
N PRO A 461 -38.42 9.58 -18.31
CA PRO A 461 -38.97 8.59 -19.23
C PRO A 461 -38.64 7.14 -18.85
N GLY A 462 -37.57 6.92 -18.07
CA GLY A 462 -37.14 5.61 -17.58
C GLY A 462 -37.73 5.18 -16.24
N TYR A 463 -38.70 5.91 -15.69
CA TYR A 463 -39.25 5.61 -14.37
C TYR A 463 -40.06 4.30 -14.35
N GLU A 464 -39.59 3.32 -13.58
CA GLU A 464 -40.20 2.00 -13.39
C GLU A 464 -40.17 1.60 -11.90
N PRO A 465 -41.13 2.03 -11.06
CA PRO A 465 -41.10 1.82 -9.61
C PRO A 465 -41.27 0.36 -9.17
N ALA A 466 -41.62 -0.53 -10.11
CA ALA A 466 -41.83 -1.97 -9.89
C ALA A 466 -40.79 -2.84 -10.64
N ALA A 467 -39.65 -2.25 -11.03
CA ALA A 467 -38.56 -2.96 -11.69
C ALA A 467 -38.13 -4.18 -10.85
N LYS A 468 -38.09 -5.35 -11.50
CA LYS A 468 -37.77 -6.62 -10.84
C LYS A 468 -36.31 -6.99 -11.07
N VAL A 469 -35.64 -7.37 -9.99
CA VAL A 469 -34.29 -7.97 -10.03
C VAL A 469 -34.35 -9.39 -9.48
N PRO A 470 -33.40 -10.26 -9.84
CA PRO A 470 -33.31 -11.61 -9.27
C PRO A 470 -33.30 -11.58 -7.73
N ALA A 471 -33.75 -12.67 -7.10
CA ALA A 471 -33.63 -12.83 -5.66
C ALA A 471 -32.15 -12.95 -5.24
N ALA A 472 -31.85 -12.55 -4.01
CA ALA A 472 -30.51 -12.73 -3.44
C ALA A 472 -30.12 -14.21 -3.50
N HIS A 473 -28.94 -14.50 -4.03
CA HIS A 473 -28.35 -15.84 -4.06
C HIS A 473 -26.84 -15.73 -3.84
N PRO A 474 -26.42 -15.32 -2.62
CA PRO A 474 -25.01 -15.17 -2.30
C PRO A 474 -24.33 -16.53 -2.23
N LEU A 475 -23.29 -16.71 -3.03
CA LEU A 475 -22.43 -17.89 -3.01
C LEU A 475 -21.03 -17.48 -2.53
N PRO A 476 -20.25 -18.42 -1.95
CA PRO A 476 -18.86 -18.16 -1.60
C PRO A 476 -18.03 -17.74 -2.82
N ASP A 477 -17.08 -16.84 -2.62
CA ASP A 477 -16.20 -16.33 -3.67
C ASP A 477 -15.52 -17.46 -4.44
N ALA A 478 -15.61 -17.38 -5.77
CA ALA A 478 -14.91 -18.32 -6.64
C ALA A 478 -13.40 -18.04 -6.62
N PRO A 479 -12.56 -19.08 -6.76
CA PRO A 479 -11.12 -18.92 -6.80
C PRO A 479 -10.70 -18.10 -8.02
N ILE A 480 -9.74 -17.19 -7.80
CA ILE A 480 -9.13 -16.40 -8.86
C ILE A 480 -7.97 -17.21 -9.46
N ASP A 481 -7.78 -17.10 -10.78
CA ASP A 481 -6.64 -17.72 -11.45
C ASP A 481 -5.30 -17.14 -10.93
N LYS A 482 -4.34 -18.02 -10.63
CA LYS A 482 -3.04 -17.63 -10.04
C LYS A 482 -2.23 -16.68 -10.93
N SER A 483 -2.54 -16.53 -12.21
CA SER A 483 -1.89 -15.54 -13.06
C SER A 483 -2.16 -14.10 -12.61
N VAL A 484 -3.24 -13.84 -11.87
CA VAL A 484 -3.57 -12.51 -11.33
C VAL A 484 -2.54 -12.08 -10.26
N ASP A 485 -1.94 -13.03 -9.54
CA ASP A 485 -0.91 -12.76 -8.52
C ASP A 485 0.41 -12.22 -9.11
N LYS A 486 0.61 -12.36 -10.43
CA LYS A 486 1.83 -11.93 -11.11
C LYS A 486 2.07 -10.43 -10.94
N TRP A 487 3.28 -10.09 -10.50
CA TRP A 487 3.80 -8.72 -10.49
C TRP A 487 4.44 -8.37 -11.82
N PHE A 488 4.03 -7.24 -12.39
CA PHE A 488 4.63 -6.64 -13.58
C PHE A 488 5.56 -5.51 -13.15
N PHE A 489 6.80 -5.54 -13.64
CA PHE A 489 7.79 -4.51 -13.40
C PHE A 489 7.87 -3.63 -14.64
N ILE A 490 7.25 -2.46 -14.56
CA ILE A 490 7.16 -1.51 -15.66
C ILE A 490 8.07 -0.34 -15.31
N SER A 491 9.14 -0.16 -16.06
CA SER A 491 9.92 1.07 -15.99
C SER A 491 9.21 2.14 -16.81
N GLY A 492 8.58 3.11 -16.15
CA GLY A 492 8.05 4.29 -16.83
C GLY A 492 9.18 5.06 -17.53
N SER A 493 8.83 5.73 -18.63
CA SER A 493 9.71 6.75 -19.22
C SER A 493 9.75 7.92 -18.23
N ALA A 494 10.88 8.09 -17.54
CA ALA A 494 11.08 9.15 -16.54
C ALA A 494 11.10 10.54 -17.18
#